data_AF-A0A7C3YL34-F1
#
_entry.id   AF-A0A7C3YL34-F1
#
_cell.length_a   1.000
_cell.length_b   1.000
_cell.length_c   1.000
_cell.angle_alpha   90.00
_cell.angle_beta   90.00
_cell.angle_gamma   90.00
#
_symmetry.space_group_name_H-M   'P 1'
#
loop_
_entity.id
_entity.type
_entity.pdbx_description
1 polymer ?
#
loop_
_entity_poly.entity_id
_entity_poly.type
_entity_poly.pdbx_seq_one_letter_code
_entity_poly.pdbx_strand_id
1 'polypeptide(L)'
;MGAAYTHRCDRCGYSFHTSGPWEFYRADDGSIRPYGHPAPLSAEAAERGVHGLLGKVYCPACDQVREVVLVEFTEPCRRPRSVWLDPPEPLAPYSSGELPACPGCGGTRLVLGDEGGEGLTCPRCGAGRLVATMDWIS
;
A
#
# COMPACT_ATOMS: atom_id res chain seq x y z
N MET A 1 -6.58 -9.56 -1.41
CA MET A 1 -7.12 -8.80 -2.56
C MET A 1 -6.42 -7.47 -2.60
N GLY A 2 -5.57 -7.20 -3.59
CA GLY A 2 -4.96 -5.90 -3.78
C GLY A 2 -5.34 -5.31 -5.13
N ALA A 3 -5.14 -4.01 -5.29
CA ALA A 3 -5.27 -3.31 -6.56
C ALA A 3 -3.91 -2.73 -6.98
N ALA A 4 -3.72 -2.55 -8.28
CA ALA A 4 -2.59 -1.81 -8.83
C ALA A 4 -3.15 -0.66 -9.64
N TYR A 5 -2.40 0.43 -9.67
CA TYR A 5 -2.76 1.62 -10.39
C TYR A 5 -1.55 2.12 -11.14
N THR A 6 -1.77 2.41 -12.42
CA THR A 6 -0.85 3.22 -13.21
C THR A 6 -1.34 4.66 -13.16
N HIS A 7 -0.49 5.56 -12.69
CA HIS A 7 -0.74 6.99 -12.68
C HIS A 7 0.01 7.61 -13.84
N ARG A 8 -0.66 8.41 -14.66
CA ARG A 8 -0.03 9.12 -15.78
C ARG A 8 -0.48 10.57 -15.84
N CYS A 9 0.49 11.47 -15.97
CA CYS A 9 0.23 12.87 -16.22
C CYS A 9 -0.28 13.06 -17.65
N ASP A 10 -1.45 13.69 -17.77
CA ASP A 10 -2.10 14.05 -19.03
C ASP A 10 -1.32 15.04 -19.91
N ARG A 11 -0.36 15.77 -19.32
CA ARG A 11 0.39 16.84 -20.00
C ARG A 11 1.83 16.47 -20.34
N CYS A 12 2.61 16.03 -19.35
CA CYS A 12 4.04 15.76 -19.56
C CYS A 12 4.37 14.26 -19.70
N GLY A 13 3.37 13.39 -19.56
CA GLY A 13 3.56 11.94 -19.69
C GLY A 13 4.30 11.26 -18.53
N TYR A 14 4.66 12.01 -17.48
CA TYR A 14 5.22 11.43 -16.25
C TYR A 14 4.30 10.32 -15.71
N SER A 15 4.87 9.20 -15.30
CA SER A 15 4.08 8.07 -14.80
C SER A 15 4.78 7.34 -13.66
N PHE A 16 3.98 6.71 -12.80
CA PHE A 16 4.42 5.85 -11.70
C PHE A 16 3.35 4.81 -11.39
N HIS A 17 3.73 3.79 -10.63
CA HIS A 17 2.83 2.69 -10.25
C HIS A 17 2.68 2.64 -8.73
N THR A 18 1.45 2.45 -8.29
CA THR A 18 1.11 2.20 -6.88
C THR A 18 0.34 0.89 -6.80
N SER A 19 0.38 0.24 -5.64
CA SER A 19 -0.33 -1.03 -5.48
C SER A 19 -0.54 -1.39 -4.02
N GLY A 20 -1.64 -2.06 -3.72
CA GLY A 20 -1.97 -2.55 -2.40
C GLY A 20 -3.48 -2.61 -2.19
N PRO A 21 -3.92 -2.99 -0.97
CA PRO A 21 -3.09 -3.48 0.12
C PRO A 21 -2.59 -4.92 -0.13
N TRP A 22 -1.41 -5.26 0.38
CA TRP A 22 -0.78 -6.58 0.23
C TRP A 22 -0.48 -7.23 1.58
N GLU A 23 -0.91 -8.47 1.77
CA GLU A 23 -0.64 -9.20 3.02
C GLU A 23 0.86 -9.40 3.24
N PHE A 24 1.32 -9.08 4.45
CA PHE A 24 2.70 -9.33 4.89
C PHE A 24 2.74 -10.10 6.21
N TYR A 25 3.90 -10.70 6.51
CA TYR A 25 4.25 -11.22 7.82
C TYR A 25 5.60 -10.67 8.29
N ARG A 26 5.85 -10.68 9.59
CA ARG A 26 7.18 -10.43 10.16
C ARG A 26 7.95 -11.73 10.33
N ALA A 27 9.15 -11.79 9.77
CA ALA A 27 10.10 -12.87 10.00
C ALA A 27 10.78 -12.72 11.38
N ASP A 28 11.54 -13.74 11.80
CA ASP A 28 12.25 -13.75 13.08
C ASP A 28 13.27 -12.62 13.24
N ASP A 29 13.86 -12.19 12.14
CA ASP A 29 14.78 -11.04 12.09
C ASP A 29 14.05 -9.68 12.16
N GLY A 30 12.72 -9.70 12.31
CA GLY A 30 11.86 -8.51 12.32
C GLY A 30 11.57 -7.94 10.93
N SER A 31 12.15 -8.51 9.87
CA SER A 31 11.93 -8.05 8.49
C SER A 31 10.50 -8.31 8.04
N ILE A 32 9.99 -7.40 7.21
CA ILE A 32 8.68 -7.54 6.58
C ILE A 32 8.86 -8.37 5.29
N ARG A 33 8.04 -9.41 5.13
CA ARG A 33 8.03 -10.27 3.96
C ARG A 33 6.62 -10.46 3.41
N PRO A 34 6.45 -10.64 2.09
CA PRO A 34 5.14 -10.89 1.49
C PRO A 34 4.57 -12.21 2.01
N TYR A 35 3.33 -12.18 2.50
CA TYR A 35 2.64 -13.39 2.94
C TYR A 35 2.15 -14.20 1.74
N GLY A 36 1.49 -13.55 0.77
CA GLY A 36 0.87 -14.19 -0.40
C GLY A 36 -0.65 -14.06 -0.44
N HIS A 37 -1.24 -14.19 -1.63
CA HIS A 37 -2.69 -14.22 -1.81
C HIS A 37 -3.05 -15.12 -3.00
N PRO A 38 -4.10 -15.97 -2.92
CA PRO A 38 -5.00 -16.19 -1.78
C PRO A 38 -4.41 -17.15 -0.71
N ALA A 39 -3.19 -17.63 -0.90
CA ALA A 39 -2.51 -18.59 -0.04
C ALA A 39 -1.09 -18.11 0.31
N PRO A 40 -0.51 -18.59 1.42
CA PRO A 40 0.86 -18.25 1.80
C PRO A 40 1.88 -18.70 0.74
N LEU A 41 2.93 -17.89 0.53
CA LEU A 41 4.04 -18.18 -0.39
C LEU A 41 5.04 -19.22 0.17
N SER A 42 5.02 -19.46 1.48
CA SER A 42 5.93 -20.40 2.14
C SER A 42 5.33 -21.02 3.41
N ALA A 43 5.95 -22.09 3.91
CA ALA A 43 5.60 -22.68 5.20
C ALA A 43 5.80 -21.69 6.36
N GLU A 44 6.87 -20.89 6.32
CA GLU A 44 7.12 -19.83 7.30
C GLU A 44 5.96 -18.81 7.30
N ALA A 45 5.53 -18.33 6.13
CA ALA A 45 4.39 -17.42 6.03
C ALA A 45 3.14 -18.06 6.65
N ALA A 46 2.85 -19.32 6.31
CA ALA A 46 1.70 -20.04 6.85
C ALA A 46 1.72 -20.15 8.39
N GLU A 47 2.89 -20.45 8.97
CA GLU A 47 3.09 -20.54 10.41
C GLU A 47 2.93 -19.19 11.12
N ARG A 48 3.50 -18.13 10.54
CA ARG A 48 3.52 -16.78 11.09
C ARG A 48 2.16 -16.08 11.01
N GLY A 49 1.38 -16.35 9.97
CA GLY A 49 0.14 -15.63 9.69
C GLY A 49 0.37 -14.20 9.19
N VAL A 50 -0.71 -13.54 8.79
CA VAL A 50 -0.67 -12.17 8.26
C VAL A 50 -0.56 -11.17 9.40
N HIS A 51 0.53 -10.42 9.46
CA HIS A 51 0.75 -9.38 10.47
C HIS A 51 0.13 -8.03 10.09
N GLY A 52 -0.17 -7.82 8.81
CA GLY A 52 -0.75 -6.56 8.36
C GLY A 52 -0.82 -6.47 6.84
N LEU A 53 -1.02 -5.24 6.36
CA LEU A 53 -1.07 -4.91 4.95
C LEU A 53 -0.04 -3.84 4.57
N LEU A 54 0.66 -4.07 3.47
CA LEU A 54 1.58 -3.13 2.83
C LEU A 54 0.93 -2.40 1.66
N GLY A 55 1.44 -1.21 1.37
CA GLY A 55 1.13 -0.45 0.16
C GLY A 55 2.39 0.09 -0.49
N LYS A 56 2.47 -0.01 -1.81
CA LYS A 56 3.40 0.78 -2.62
C LYS A 56 2.70 2.09 -2.94
N VAL A 57 3.10 3.14 -2.26
CA VAL A 57 2.50 4.48 -2.33
C VAL A 57 3.48 5.47 -2.93
N TYR A 58 2.98 6.43 -3.69
CA TYR A 58 3.79 7.49 -4.26
C TYR A 58 3.80 8.72 -3.34
N CYS A 59 5.00 9.27 -3.10
CA CYS A 59 5.18 10.52 -2.38
C CYS A 59 5.51 11.64 -3.39
N PRO A 60 4.62 12.63 -3.61
CA PRO A 60 4.87 13.76 -4.50
C PRO A 60 6.02 14.66 -4.05
N ALA A 61 6.28 14.74 -2.74
CA ALA A 61 7.37 15.55 -2.20
C ALA A 61 8.75 14.92 -2.45
N CYS A 62 8.84 13.58 -2.36
CA CYS A 62 10.08 12.85 -2.67
C CYS A 62 10.21 12.49 -4.15
N ASP A 63 9.11 12.60 -4.91
CA ASP A 63 8.98 12.10 -6.28
C ASP A 63 9.37 10.61 -6.42
N GLN A 64 8.94 9.79 -5.47
CA GLN A 64 9.33 8.37 -5.37
C GLN A 64 8.19 7.50 -4.86
N VAL A 65 8.15 6.25 -5.36
CA VAL A 65 7.31 5.19 -4.80
C VAL A 65 8.02 4.57 -3.61
N ARG A 66 7.30 4.40 -2.51
CA ARG A 66 7.76 3.84 -1.25
C ARG A 66 6.83 2.71 -0.84
N GLU A 67 7.39 1.69 -0.23
CA GLU A 67 6.62 0.68 0.48
C GLU A 67 6.36 1.18 1.90
N VAL A 68 5.10 1.12 2.33
CA VAL A 68 4.66 1.55 3.66
C VAL A 68 3.72 0.51 4.27
N VAL A 69 3.75 0.39 5.59
CA VAL A 69 2.76 -0.38 6.34
C VAL A 69 1.48 0.43 6.42
N LEU A 70 0.43 -0.04 5.77
CA LEU A 70 -0.89 0.60 5.79
C LEU A 70 -1.64 0.28 7.07
N VAL A 71 -1.53 -0.98 7.50
CA VAL A 71 -2.06 -1.44 8.77
C VAL A 71 -1.18 -2.56 9.30
N GLU A 72 -1.01 -2.60 10.61
CA GLU A 72 -0.41 -3.70 11.33
C GLU A 72 -1.34 -4.10 12.46
N PHE A 73 -1.52 -5.40 12.65
CA PHE A 73 -2.47 -5.97 13.61
C PHE A 73 -1.82 -6.24 14.96
N THR A 74 -2.60 -6.15 16.03
CA THR A 74 -2.18 -6.52 17.40
C THR A 74 -1.77 -7.99 17.49
N GLU A 75 -2.49 -8.87 16.77
CA GLU A 75 -2.19 -10.29 16.66
C GLU A 75 -2.18 -10.74 15.18
N PRO A 76 -1.26 -11.66 14.79
CA PRO A 76 -1.22 -12.16 13.42
C PRO A 76 -2.49 -12.93 13.03
N CYS A 77 -3.07 -12.60 11.88
CA CYS A 77 -4.22 -13.28 11.33
C CYS A 77 -3.82 -14.61 10.69
N ARG A 78 -4.20 -15.73 11.32
CA ARG A 78 -3.93 -17.09 10.79
C ARG A 78 -4.96 -17.57 9.75
N ARG A 79 -6.03 -16.81 9.53
CA ARG A 79 -7.05 -17.08 8.51
C ARG A 79 -6.96 -15.99 7.46
N PRO A 80 -6.21 -16.15 6.36
CA PRO A 80 -5.90 -15.06 5.43
C PRO A 80 -7.12 -14.33 4.86
N ARG A 81 -8.24 -15.04 4.70
CA ARG A 81 -9.50 -14.44 4.24
C ARG A 81 -10.11 -13.47 5.27
N SER A 82 -9.90 -13.71 6.57
CA SER A 82 -10.42 -12.84 7.63
C SER A 82 -9.80 -11.45 7.59
N VAL A 83 -8.56 -11.29 7.09
CA VAL A 83 -7.91 -9.98 6.90
C VAL A 83 -8.79 -8.99 6.11
N TRP A 84 -9.66 -9.50 5.22
CA TRP A 84 -10.51 -8.67 4.36
C TRP A 84 -11.97 -8.59 4.81
N LEU A 85 -12.41 -9.52 5.67
CA LEU A 85 -13.83 -9.67 6.05
C LEU A 85 -14.08 -9.29 7.51
N ASP A 86 -13.13 -9.60 8.38
CA ASP A 86 -13.17 -9.41 9.82
C ASP A 86 -11.71 -9.29 10.32
N PRO A 87 -11.03 -8.17 9.98
CA PRO A 87 -9.62 -8.00 10.31
C PRO A 87 -9.44 -7.94 11.82
N PRO A 88 -8.31 -8.46 12.35
CA PRO A 88 -7.96 -8.24 13.74
C PRO A 88 -7.80 -6.74 14.06
N GLU A 89 -7.78 -6.42 15.35
CA GLU A 89 -7.60 -5.04 15.79
C GLU A 89 -6.27 -4.46 15.29
N PRO A 90 -6.27 -3.28 14.65
CA PRO A 90 -5.04 -2.62 14.24
C PRO A 90 -4.29 -2.06 15.46
N LEU A 91 -2.95 -2.04 15.40
CA LEU A 91 -2.13 -1.29 16.35
C LEU A 91 -2.48 0.20 16.27
N ALA A 92 -2.43 0.89 17.41
CA ALA A 92 -2.82 2.30 17.57
C ALA A 92 -2.31 3.28 16.49
N PRO A 93 -1.06 3.23 15.97
CA PRO A 93 -0.64 4.16 14.92
C PRO A 93 -1.35 3.95 13.57
N TYR A 94 -2.05 2.83 13.38
CA TYR A 94 -2.76 2.48 12.13
C TYR A 94 -4.29 2.49 12.27
N SER A 95 -4.84 2.90 13.42
CA SER A 95 -6.28 2.84 13.68
C SER A 95 -7.08 4.01 13.10
N SER A 96 -6.43 5.05 12.56
CA SER A 96 -7.10 6.25 12.03
C SER A 96 -7.73 6.04 10.65
N GLY A 97 -7.32 4.99 9.92
CA GLY A 97 -7.70 4.78 8.52
C GLY A 97 -7.00 5.73 7.53
N GLU A 98 -6.11 6.60 8.02
CA GLU A 98 -5.29 7.47 7.18
C GLU A 98 -4.04 6.73 6.70
N LEU A 99 -3.51 7.13 5.53
CA LEU A 99 -2.20 6.66 5.10
C LEU A 99 -1.11 7.13 6.08
N PRO A 100 -0.09 6.28 6.34
CA PRO A 100 1.04 6.69 7.17
C PRO A 100 1.81 7.84 6.52
N ALA A 101 2.64 8.52 7.30
CA ALA A 101 3.56 9.52 6.76
C ALA A 101 4.65 8.88 5.87
N CYS A 102 5.15 9.64 4.90
CA CYS A 102 6.26 9.23 4.06
C CYS A 102 7.50 8.92 4.92
N PRO A 103 8.12 7.73 4.79
CA PRO A 103 9.32 7.40 5.57
C PRO A 103 10.55 8.24 5.16
N GLY A 104 10.52 8.88 3.98
CA GLY A 104 11.62 9.72 3.50
C GLY A 104 11.55 11.18 3.97
N CYS A 105 10.36 11.78 3.96
CA CYS A 105 10.19 13.22 4.24
C CYS A 105 9.14 13.56 5.30
N GLY A 106 8.44 12.58 5.86
CA GLY A 106 7.35 12.80 6.83
C GLY A 106 6.06 13.39 6.24
N GLY A 107 6.00 13.62 4.92
CA GLY A 107 4.80 14.15 4.28
C GLY A 107 3.63 13.17 4.29
N THR A 108 2.42 13.69 4.52
CA THR A 108 1.18 12.88 4.64
C THR A 108 0.37 12.78 3.35
N ARG A 109 0.72 13.55 2.31
CA ARG A 109 0.09 13.50 0.99
C ARG A 109 0.66 12.34 0.17
N LEU A 110 0.31 11.12 0.53
CA LEU A 110 0.70 9.91 -0.19
C LEU A 110 -0.42 9.45 -1.13
N VAL A 111 -0.05 8.86 -2.25
CA VAL A 111 -0.98 8.40 -3.28
C VAL A 111 -0.92 6.89 -3.37
N LEU A 112 -2.06 6.20 -3.23
CA LEU A 112 -2.16 4.74 -3.40
C LEU A 112 -3.07 4.34 -4.57
N GLY A 113 -4.14 5.10 -4.84
CA GLY A 113 -5.12 4.80 -5.88
C GLY A 113 -5.73 6.07 -6.47
N ASP A 114 -6.91 5.96 -7.07
CA ASP A 114 -7.66 7.11 -7.57
C ASP A 114 -8.32 7.84 -6.39
N GLU A 115 -7.77 8.99 -6.00
CA GLU A 115 -8.30 9.83 -4.91
C GLU A 115 -9.56 10.60 -5.36
N GLY A 116 -10.62 9.87 -5.72
CA GLY A 116 -11.95 10.45 -5.90
C GLY A 116 -12.11 11.41 -7.08
N GLY A 117 -11.27 11.28 -8.13
CA GLY A 117 -11.48 11.99 -9.40
C GLY A 117 -11.08 13.46 -9.43
N GLU A 118 -10.66 14.08 -8.31
CA GLU A 118 -10.13 15.46 -8.35
C GLU A 118 -8.74 15.53 -8.98
N GLY A 119 -8.02 14.41 -9.10
CA GLY A 119 -6.75 14.28 -9.83
C GLY A 119 -5.63 15.13 -9.22
N LEU A 120 -4.57 14.47 -8.74
CA LEU A 120 -3.41 15.17 -8.18
C LEU A 120 -2.68 16.01 -9.22
N THR A 121 -2.32 17.24 -8.87
CA THR A 121 -1.42 18.07 -9.70
C THR A 121 -0.09 17.36 -9.88
N CYS A 122 0.36 17.24 -11.13
CA CYS A 122 1.62 16.59 -11.45
C CYS A 122 2.79 17.35 -10.80
N PRO A 123 3.57 16.71 -9.91
CA PRO A 123 4.65 17.38 -9.18
C PRO A 123 5.83 17.76 -10.09
N ARG A 124 5.94 17.14 -11.28
CA ARG A 124 7.04 17.43 -12.21
C ARG A 124 6.80 18.64 -13.10
N CYS A 125 5.59 18.83 -13.62
CA CYS A 125 5.30 19.94 -14.53
C CYS A 125 4.43 21.04 -13.90
N GLY A 126 3.85 20.79 -12.71
CA GLY A 126 3.01 21.73 -11.97
C GLY A 126 1.67 22.08 -12.63
N ALA A 127 1.39 21.56 -13.83
CA ALA A 127 0.29 22.05 -14.65
C ALA A 127 -0.56 20.96 -15.32
N GLY A 128 -0.13 19.69 -15.28
CA GLY A 128 -0.95 18.54 -15.68
C GLY A 128 -1.57 17.86 -14.46
N ARG A 129 -2.54 16.99 -14.71
CA ARG A 129 -3.16 16.13 -13.67
C ARG A 129 -2.69 14.70 -13.83
N LEU A 130 -2.47 14.04 -12.70
CA LEU A 130 -2.22 12.60 -12.64
C LEU A 130 -3.56 11.88 -12.73
N VAL A 131 -3.75 11.12 -13.81
CA VAL A 131 -4.91 10.26 -14.02
C VAL A 131 -4.51 8.86 -13.62
N ALA A 132 -5.26 8.26 -12.70
CA ALA A 132 -5.07 6.89 -12.27
C ALA A 132 -5.93 5.93 -13.11
N THR A 133 -5.35 4.84 -13.56
CA THR A 133 -6.06 3.72 -14.16
C THR A 133 -5.79 2.47 -13.34
N MET A 134 -6.84 1.76 -12.94
CA MET A 134 -6.70 0.51 -12.22
C MET A 134 -6.21 -0.58 -13.17
N ASP A 135 -5.08 -1.19 -12.83
CA ASP A 135 -4.53 -2.34 -13.54
C ASP A 135 -5.20 -3.60 -13.01
N TRP A 136 -5.66 -4.47 -13.91
CA TRP A 136 -6.14 -5.79 -13.53
C TRP A 136 -4.95 -6.63 -13.05
N ILE A 137 -5.00 -7.02 -11.78
CA ILE A 137 -4.05 -7.99 -11.22
C ILE A 137 -4.75 -9.36 -11.25
N SER A 138 -4.25 -10.25 -12.11
CA SER A 138 -4.68 -11.65 -12.18
C SER A 138 -4.08 -12.49 -11.05
#